data_AF-A0A897N3N0-F1
#
_entry.id   AF-A0A897N3N0-F1
#
_cell.length_a   1.000
_cell.length_b   1.000
_cell.length_c   1.000
_cell.angle_alpha   90.00
_cell.angle_beta   90.00
_cell.angle_gamma   90.00
#
_symmetry.space_group_name_H-M   'P 1'
#
loop_
_entity.id
_entity.type
_entity.pdbx_description
1 polymer ?
#
loop_
_entity_poly.entity_id
_entity_poly.type
_entity_poly.pdbx_seq_one_letter_code
_entity_poly.pdbx_strand_id
1 'polypeptide(L)'
;MTEHLPDRSTRKTALAPDTRTMDDRAARAWTERMAVRPLGGGRYAVDSHSGATYVVDLPAGRCSCPDHLIRGERCKHIRRVAIEVTSHRVPPPGKRRARCAQCGVETFVEEGAAEPWLCSNCHFEPGDVVLDREMGDRLVVAGVTTRRTDEYVIDAVDSTVADYETNAGYPEDDLVVEVRYLADVVRRERPRTYAFPHSRLAATDNQLLDA
;
A
#
# COMPACT_ATOMS: atom_id res chain seq x y z
N MET A 1 6.74 49.00 -18.05
CA MET A 1 5.37 48.56 -17.71
C MET A 1 5.44 47.09 -17.38
N THR A 2 5.45 46.76 -16.09
CA THR A 2 5.53 45.38 -15.62
C THR A 2 4.10 44.85 -15.54
N GLU A 3 3.67 44.04 -16.51
CA GLU A 3 2.34 43.44 -16.49
C GLU A 3 2.28 42.40 -15.36
N HIS A 4 1.46 42.71 -14.36
CA HIS A 4 1.10 41.78 -13.30
C HIS A 4 0.26 40.63 -13.90
N LEU A 5 0.82 39.42 -13.93
CA LEU A 5 0.04 38.21 -14.19
C LEU A 5 -1.07 38.11 -13.13
N PRO A 6 -2.35 37.99 -13.51
CA PRO A 6 -3.45 38.00 -12.55
C PRO A 6 -3.34 36.81 -11.60
N ASP A 7 -3.55 37.07 -10.31
CA ASP A 7 -3.59 36.05 -9.26
C ASP A 7 -4.75 35.08 -9.50
N ARG A 8 -4.44 33.99 -10.22
CA ARG A 8 -5.36 32.89 -10.51
C ARG A 8 -5.63 32.01 -9.28
N SER A 9 -4.99 32.27 -8.13
CA SER A 9 -4.98 31.32 -7.00
C SER A 9 -6.25 31.33 -6.14
N THR A 10 -7.10 32.36 -6.23
CA THR A 10 -8.25 32.53 -5.32
C THR A 10 -9.60 32.13 -5.89
N ARG A 11 -9.70 31.82 -7.19
CA ARG A 11 -10.98 31.45 -7.82
C ARG A 11 -11.17 29.94 -7.82
N LYS A 12 -12.32 29.48 -7.32
CA LYS A 12 -12.76 28.08 -7.45
C LYS A 12 -12.84 27.72 -8.95
N THR A 13 -12.02 26.76 -9.37
CA THR A 13 -11.92 26.30 -10.76
C THR A 13 -11.96 24.77 -10.78
N ALA A 14 -12.57 24.21 -11.83
CA ALA A 14 -12.56 22.77 -12.04
C ALA A 14 -11.16 22.31 -12.48
N LEU A 15 -10.68 21.19 -11.93
CA LEU A 15 -9.38 20.61 -12.30
C LEU A 15 -9.40 19.87 -13.66
N ALA A 16 -10.55 19.75 -14.31
CA ALA A 16 -10.68 19.15 -15.64
C ALA A 16 -10.03 20.09 -16.68
N PRO A 17 -8.85 19.75 -17.24
CA PRO A 17 -8.14 20.66 -18.12
C PRO A 17 -8.77 20.66 -19.52
N ASP A 18 -9.01 21.83 -20.10
CA ASP A 18 -9.26 21.95 -21.54
C ASP A 18 -7.92 21.99 -22.27
N THR A 19 -7.52 20.84 -22.83
CA THR A 19 -6.24 20.67 -23.51
C THR A 19 -6.06 21.58 -24.73
N ARG A 20 -7.13 22.14 -25.29
CA ARG A 20 -7.08 23.10 -26.41
C ARG A 20 -6.56 24.48 -25.99
N THR A 21 -6.63 24.78 -24.70
CA THR A 21 -6.22 26.07 -24.13
C THR A 21 -4.84 26.02 -23.46
N MET A 22 -4.21 24.84 -23.44
CA MET A 22 -2.91 24.60 -22.83
C MET A 22 -1.77 24.86 -23.82
N ASP A 23 -0.56 25.10 -23.29
CA ASP A 23 0.64 25.05 -24.14
C ASP A 23 0.82 23.64 -24.71
N ASP A 24 1.37 23.54 -25.93
CA ASP A 24 1.52 22.27 -26.66
C ASP A 24 2.14 21.15 -25.83
N ARG A 25 3.13 21.46 -24.97
CA ARG A 25 3.79 20.43 -24.16
C ARG A 25 2.90 19.95 -23.03
N ALA A 26 2.15 20.84 -22.40
CA ALA A 26 1.14 20.47 -21.42
C ALA A 26 0.00 19.66 -22.06
N ALA A 27 -0.51 20.08 -23.22
CA ALA A 27 -1.53 19.34 -23.95
C ALA A 27 -1.07 17.91 -24.27
N ARG A 28 0.14 17.75 -24.81
CA ARG A 28 0.73 16.43 -25.13
C ARG A 28 0.94 15.55 -23.91
N ALA A 29 1.25 16.12 -22.74
CA ALA A 29 1.36 15.36 -21.51
C ALA A 29 0.03 14.68 -21.11
N TRP A 30 -1.11 15.30 -21.45
CA TRP A 30 -2.44 14.75 -21.22
C TRP A 30 -2.86 13.77 -22.34
N THR A 31 -2.61 14.11 -23.60
CA THR A 31 -3.24 13.43 -24.74
C THR A 31 -2.40 12.33 -25.39
N GLU A 32 -1.07 12.37 -25.29
CA GLU A 32 -0.25 11.33 -25.89
C GLU A 32 -0.34 10.00 -25.14
N ARG A 33 -0.23 8.91 -25.89
CA ARG A 33 -0.16 7.55 -25.32
C ARG A 33 1.21 7.36 -24.68
N MET A 34 1.26 7.50 -23.37
CA MET A 34 2.44 7.25 -22.56
C MET A 34 2.09 6.33 -21.40
N ALA A 35 3.00 5.40 -21.08
CA ALA A 35 2.93 4.57 -19.88
C ALA A 35 3.96 5.04 -18.86
N VAL A 36 3.59 5.07 -17.59
CA VAL A 36 4.48 5.46 -16.49
C VAL A 36 4.63 4.29 -15.53
N ARG A 37 5.88 3.90 -15.24
CA ARG A 37 6.19 2.89 -14.22
C ARG A 37 7.12 3.47 -13.15
N PRO A 38 6.83 3.24 -11.85
CA PRO A 38 7.74 3.63 -10.79
C PRO A 38 9.02 2.79 -10.81
N LEU A 39 10.14 3.40 -10.42
CA LEU A 39 11.46 2.79 -10.29
C LEU A 39 12.02 2.86 -8.85
N GLY A 40 11.24 3.41 -7.91
CA GLY A 40 11.66 3.71 -6.53
C GLY A 40 12.44 5.02 -6.39
N GLY A 41 12.48 5.56 -5.18
CA GLY A 41 13.15 6.83 -4.86
C GLY A 41 12.55 8.03 -5.58
N GLY A 42 11.25 8.00 -5.91
CA GLY A 42 10.60 9.06 -6.69
C GLY A 42 11.04 9.16 -8.15
N ARG A 43 11.64 8.09 -8.70
CA ARG A 43 11.98 7.97 -10.12
C ARG A 43 10.94 7.16 -10.89
N TYR A 44 10.76 7.51 -12.15
CA TYR A 44 9.74 6.92 -13.02
C TYR A 44 10.27 6.70 -14.43
N ALA A 45 10.06 5.52 -14.99
CA ALA A 45 10.22 5.28 -16.42
C ALA A 45 8.95 5.73 -17.16
N VAL A 46 9.13 6.46 -18.24
CA VAL A 46 8.05 6.94 -19.11
C VAL A 46 8.29 6.41 -20.51
N ASP A 47 7.47 5.43 -20.90
CA ASP A 47 7.43 4.93 -22.27
C ASP A 47 6.64 5.95 -23.09
N SER A 48 7.35 6.68 -23.95
CA SER A 48 6.80 7.80 -24.71
C SER A 48 6.05 7.34 -25.96
N HIS A 49 5.22 8.24 -26.51
CA HIS A 49 4.47 7.97 -27.73
C HIS A 49 5.37 7.61 -28.94
N SER A 50 6.61 8.10 -28.96
CA SER A 50 7.56 7.79 -30.04
C SER A 50 8.24 6.42 -29.88
N GLY A 51 7.90 5.65 -28.85
CA GLY A 51 8.53 4.35 -28.54
C GLY A 51 9.83 4.43 -27.75
N ALA A 52 10.33 5.64 -27.44
CA ALA A 52 11.50 5.82 -26.58
C ALA A 52 11.10 5.84 -25.09
N THR A 53 11.94 5.30 -24.21
CA THR A 53 11.74 5.35 -22.77
C THR A 53 12.66 6.39 -22.12
N TYR A 54 12.10 7.23 -21.27
CA TYR A 54 12.85 8.24 -20.52
C TYR A 54 12.67 8.06 -19.02
N VAL A 55 13.68 8.43 -18.24
CA VAL A 55 13.62 8.42 -16.77
C VAL A 55 13.36 9.82 -16.27
N VAL A 56 12.35 9.96 -15.41
CA VAL A 56 11.99 11.18 -14.69
C VAL A 56 12.37 11.00 -13.22
N ASP A 57 13.14 11.94 -12.68
CA ASP A 57 13.38 12.12 -11.26
C ASP A 57 12.48 13.27 -10.82
N LEU A 58 11.32 12.94 -10.24
CA LEU A 58 10.29 13.92 -9.93
C LEU A 58 10.71 14.88 -8.82
N PRO A 59 11.32 14.43 -7.69
CA PRO A 59 11.83 15.33 -6.64
C PRO A 59 12.84 16.35 -7.18
N ALA A 60 13.73 15.94 -8.07
CA ALA A 60 14.71 16.85 -8.64
C ALA A 60 14.21 17.63 -9.87
N GLY A 61 12.99 17.37 -10.33
CA GLY A 61 12.43 17.99 -11.53
C GLY A 61 13.21 17.67 -12.80
N ARG A 62 13.92 16.53 -12.85
CA ARG A 62 14.79 16.13 -13.96
C ARG A 62 14.17 15.07 -14.86
N CYS A 63 14.52 15.12 -16.14
CA CYS A 63 14.17 14.08 -17.10
C CYS A 63 15.35 13.77 -18.02
N SER A 64 15.54 12.49 -18.36
CA SER A 64 16.58 12.05 -19.28
C SER A 64 16.27 12.32 -20.76
N CYS A 65 15.14 12.97 -21.09
CA CYS A 65 14.79 13.26 -22.48
C CYS A 65 15.60 14.43 -23.05
N PRO A 66 15.85 14.46 -24.37
CA PRO A 66 16.61 15.54 -25.02
C PRO A 66 16.07 16.93 -24.73
N ASP A 67 14.73 17.11 -24.70
CA ASP A 67 14.11 18.40 -24.39
C ASP A 67 14.56 18.97 -23.03
N HIS A 68 14.75 18.10 -22.03
CA HIS A 68 15.18 18.55 -20.72
C HIS A 68 16.71 18.69 -20.64
N LEU A 69 17.45 17.70 -21.16
CA LEU A 69 18.91 17.69 -21.08
C LEU A 69 19.57 18.81 -21.91
N ILE A 70 18.99 19.14 -23.06
CA ILE A 70 19.57 20.11 -24.00
C ILE A 70 18.97 21.50 -23.77
N ARG A 71 17.66 21.60 -23.51
CA ARG A 71 16.96 22.89 -23.43
C ARG A 71 16.66 23.35 -22.01
N GLY A 72 16.86 22.49 -21.00
CA GLY A 72 16.56 22.79 -19.60
C GLY A 72 15.06 22.98 -19.31
N GLU A 73 14.18 22.65 -20.26
CA GLU A 73 12.76 22.92 -20.14
C GLU A 73 12.07 21.87 -19.26
N ARG A 74 10.97 22.27 -18.60
CA ARG A 74 10.02 21.29 -18.05
C ARG A 74 9.38 20.59 -19.25
N CYS A 75 9.70 19.32 -19.47
CA CYS A 75 9.21 18.55 -20.62
C CYS A 75 7.81 17.96 -20.36
N LYS A 76 7.21 17.35 -21.39
CA LYS A 76 5.92 16.65 -21.25
C LYS A 76 5.99 15.43 -20.33
N HIS A 77 7.15 14.77 -20.23
CA HIS A 77 7.31 13.57 -19.39
C HIS A 77 7.23 13.90 -17.90
N ILE A 78 7.86 14.99 -17.45
CA ILE A 78 7.74 15.47 -16.05
C ILE A 78 6.28 15.81 -15.73
N ARG A 79 5.58 16.48 -16.67
CA ARG A 79 4.15 16.79 -16.52
C ARG A 79 3.31 15.51 -16.44
N ARG A 80 3.56 14.53 -17.30
CA ARG A 80 2.85 13.24 -17.30
C ARG A 80 3.01 12.50 -15.98
N VAL A 81 4.23 12.41 -15.44
CA VAL A 81 4.47 11.79 -14.13
C VAL A 81 3.68 12.50 -13.03
N ALA A 82 3.70 13.85 -13.00
CA ALA A 82 2.93 14.61 -12.02
C ALA A 82 1.42 14.35 -12.12
N ILE A 83 0.88 14.23 -13.34
CA ILE A 83 -0.54 13.90 -13.58
C ILE A 83 -0.86 12.49 -13.04
N GLU A 84 -0.03 11.50 -13.34
CA GLU A 84 -0.27 10.10 -12.94
C GLU A 84 -0.19 9.92 -11.43
N VAL A 85 0.75 10.61 -10.77
CA VAL A 85 0.89 10.64 -9.31
C VAL A 85 -0.34 11.28 -8.66
N THR A 86 -0.74 12.47 -9.11
CA THR A 86 -1.88 13.20 -8.55
C THR A 86 -3.23 12.53 -8.86
N SER A 87 -3.28 11.70 -9.90
CA SER A 87 -4.44 10.86 -10.24
C SER A 87 -4.41 9.49 -9.52
N HIS A 88 -3.48 9.27 -8.59
CA HIS A 88 -3.28 8.02 -7.85
C HIS A 88 -3.08 6.77 -8.73
N ARG A 89 -2.61 6.93 -9.97
CA ARG A 89 -2.33 5.81 -10.89
C ARG A 89 -0.98 5.16 -10.60
N VAL A 90 0.01 5.98 -10.23
CA VAL A 90 1.34 5.54 -9.80
C VAL A 90 1.64 6.09 -8.40
N PRO A 91 2.48 5.42 -7.59
CA PRO A 91 2.79 5.91 -6.25
C PRO A 91 3.50 7.27 -6.31
N PRO A 92 3.24 8.18 -5.35
CA PRO A 92 4.02 9.40 -5.20
C PRO A 92 5.47 9.10 -4.77
N PRO A 93 6.38 10.09 -4.84
CA PRO A 93 7.75 9.91 -4.36
C PRO A 93 7.82 9.43 -2.91
N GLY A 94 8.73 8.49 -2.63
CA GLY A 94 8.89 7.87 -1.30
C GLY A 94 7.88 6.78 -0.98
N LYS A 95 6.90 6.52 -1.86
CA LYS A 95 5.91 5.46 -1.69
C LYS A 95 6.08 4.36 -2.73
N ARG A 96 5.58 3.17 -2.40
CA ARG A 96 5.40 2.03 -3.31
C ARG A 96 3.96 1.55 -3.29
N ARG A 97 3.53 0.88 -4.35
CA ARG A 97 2.27 0.12 -4.35
C ARG A 97 2.45 -1.11 -3.47
N ALA A 98 1.53 -1.34 -2.55
CA ALA A 98 1.44 -2.55 -1.76
C ALA A 98 0.03 -3.10 -1.80
N ARG A 99 -0.06 -4.42 -1.63
CA ARG A 99 -1.30 -5.17 -1.48
C ARG A 99 -1.33 -5.74 -0.07
N CYS A 100 -2.46 -5.60 0.61
CA CYS A 100 -2.64 -6.21 1.93
C CYS A 100 -2.51 -7.72 1.79
N ALA A 101 -1.60 -8.32 2.54
CA ALA A 101 -1.37 -9.76 2.48
C ALA A 101 -2.62 -10.57 2.89
N GLN A 102 -3.52 -9.96 3.67
CA GLN A 102 -4.74 -10.61 4.14
C GLN A 102 -5.94 -10.47 3.21
N CYS A 103 -6.34 -9.24 2.88
CA CYS A 103 -7.60 -8.98 2.16
C CYS A 103 -7.39 -8.52 0.72
N GLY A 104 -6.14 -8.38 0.27
CA GLY A 104 -5.82 -8.02 -1.10
C GLY A 104 -6.09 -6.56 -1.47
N VAL A 105 -6.52 -5.69 -0.54
CA VAL A 105 -6.70 -4.26 -0.82
C VAL A 105 -5.37 -3.63 -1.23
N GLU A 106 -5.38 -2.79 -2.27
CA GLU A 106 -4.19 -2.08 -2.73
C GLU A 106 -4.13 -0.65 -2.19
N THR A 107 -2.93 -0.20 -1.83
CA THR A 107 -2.68 1.20 -1.46
C THR A 107 -1.23 1.60 -1.75
N PHE A 108 -0.90 2.85 -1.45
CA PHE A 108 0.48 3.34 -1.44
C PHE A 108 1.02 3.41 -0.02
N VAL A 109 2.12 2.70 0.23
CA VAL A 109 2.82 2.64 1.52
C VAL A 109 4.21 3.25 1.39
N GLU A 110 4.86 3.58 2.50
CA GLU A 110 6.26 4.01 2.49
C GLU A 110 7.14 2.96 1.79
N GLU A 111 8.13 3.39 1.02
CA GLU A 111 9.06 2.47 0.33
C GLU A 111 9.72 1.49 1.32
N GLY A 112 10.04 1.95 2.54
CA GLY A 112 10.59 1.14 3.62
C GLY A 112 9.56 0.47 4.53
N ALA A 113 8.26 0.48 4.19
CA ALA A 113 7.25 -0.20 4.99
C ALA A 113 7.54 -1.71 5.05
N ALA A 114 7.41 -2.30 6.24
CA ALA A 114 7.66 -3.71 6.49
C ALA A 114 6.79 -4.61 5.61
N GLU A 115 7.31 -5.79 5.28
CA GLU A 115 6.58 -6.84 4.56
C GLU A 115 6.41 -8.09 5.44
N PRO A 116 5.26 -8.77 5.37
CA PRO A 116 4.08 -8.43 4.58
C PRO A 116 3.36 -7.19 5.13
N TRP A 117 2.87 -6.33 4.23
CA TRP A 117 2.06 -5.18 4.64
C TRP A 117 0.61 -5.60 4.88
N LEU A 118 0.04 -5.13 5.98
CA LEU A 118 -1.36 -5.32 6.35
C LEU A 118 -2.06 -3.96 6.40
N CYS A 119 -3.29 -3.90 5.88
CA CYS A 119 -4.11 -2.70 6.01
C CYS A 119 -4.58 -2.53 7.46
N SER A 120 -5.02 -1.34 7.85
CA SER A 120 -5.45 -1.05 9.22
C SER A 120 -6.55 -1.98 9.74
N ASN A 121 -7.39 -2.54 8.85
CA ASN A 121 -8.46 -3.48 9.21
C ASN A 121 -7.98 -4.94 9.36
N CYS A 122 -6.80 -5.24 8.84
CA CYS A 122 -6.18 -6.56 8.91
C CYS A 122 -4.89 -6.52 9.73
N HIS A 123 -4.62 -5.43 10.43
CA HIS A 123 -3.46 -5.32 11.31
C HIS A 123 -3.91 -5.64 12.73
N PHE A 124 -3.20 -6.56 13.38
CA PHE A 124 -3.37 -6.82 14.80
C PHE A 124 -2.08 -6.48 15.55
N GLU A 125 -2.22 -5.82 16.68
CA GLU A 125 -1.12 -5.52 17.60
C GLU A 125 -1.10 -6.52 18.75
N PRO A 126 0.10 -6.86 19.27
CA PRO A 126 0.19 -7.61 20.52
C PRO A 126 -0.61 -6.93 21.64
N GLY A 127 -1.52 -7.68 22.25
CA GLY A 127 -2.46 -7.18 23.26
C GLY A 127 -3.89 -6.97 22.74
N ASP A 128 -4.10 -6.90 21.42
CA ASP A 128 -5.44 -6.79 20.85
C ASP A 128 -6.33 -7.96 21.27
N VAL A 129 -7.58 -7.67 21.62
CA VAL A 129 -8.59 -8.69 21.90
C VAL A 129 -9.35 -8.98 20.61
N VAL A 130 -9.26 -10.23 20.17
CA VAL A 130 -9.91 -10.74 18.96
C VAL A 130 -10.88 -11.86 19.32
N LEU A 131 -11.86 -12.06 18.43
CA LEU A 131 -12.83 -13.14 18.52
C LEU A 131 -12.39 -14.28 17.60
N ASP A 132 -12.30 -15.49 18.14
CA ASP A 132 -12.25 -16.70 17.36
C ASP A 132 -13.63 -16.93 16.70
N ARG A 133 -13.70 -16.83 15.37
CA ARG A 133 -14.96 -17.06 14.65
C ARG A 133 -15.42 -18.52 14.70
N GLU A 134 -14.49 -19.44 14.90
CA GLU A 134 -14.76 -20.87 14.92
C GLU A 134 -15.46 -21.28 16.22
N MET A 135 -14.91 -20.85 17.36
CA MET A 135 -15.38 -21.28 18.68
C MET A 135 -16.16 -20.19 19.44
N GLY A 136 -16.10 -18.94 18.99
CA GLY A 136 -16.69 -17.79 19.68
C GLY A 136 -15.89 -17.31 20.89
N ASP A 137 -14.67 -17.82 21.09
CA ASP A 137 -13.82 -17.49 22.22
C ASP A 137 -13.10 -16.15 22.04
N ARG A 138 -12.83 -15.46 23.16
CA ARG A 138 -11.98 -14.26 23.17
C ARG A 138 -10.52 -14.62 23.37
N LEU A 139 -9.69 -14.11 22.50
CA LEU A 139 -8.25 -14.35 22.44
C LEU A 139 -7.52 -13.01 22.53
N VAL A 140 -6.31 -13.04 23.07
CA VAL A 140 -5.37 -11.91 23.08
C VAL A 140 -4.27 -12.21 22.08
N VAL A 141 -4.03 -11.29 21.15
CA VAL A 141 -2.97 -11.39 20.16
C VAL A 141 -1.61 -11.31 20.86
N ALA A 142 -0.74 -12.28 20.61
CA ALA A 142 0.65 -12.27 21.02
C ALA A 142 1.56 -11.70 19.92
N GLY A 143 1.19 -11.91 18.64
CA GLY A 143 1.85 -11.30 17.50
C GLY A 143 1.33 -11.83 16.17
N VAL A 144 1.56 -11.08 15.10
CA VAL A 144 1.31 -11.53 13.72
C VAL A 144 2.65 -11.94 13.12
N THR A 145 2.73 -13.18 12.62
CA THR A 145 3.94 -13.69 12.01
C THR A 145 3.98 -13.35 10.52
N THR A 146 5.16 -13.44 9.91
CA THR A 146 5.31 -13.35 8.44
C THR A 146 5.13 -14.70 7.74
N ARG A 147 4.81 -15.77 8.49
CA ARG A 147 4.68 -17.14 7.97
C ARG A 147 3.24 -17.43 7.58
N ARG A 148 3.09 -18.22 6.53
CA ARG A 148 1.80 -18.72 6.06
C ARG A 148 1.38 -19.97 6.84
N THR A 149 0.07 -20.24 6.89
CA THR A 149 -0.49 -21.38 7.64
C THR A 149 -0.04 -22.73 7.09
N ASP A 150 0.22 -22.85 5.78
CA ASP A 150 0.80 -24.02 5.11
C ASP A 150 2.29 -24.26 5.40
N GLU A 151 3.00 -23.24 5.87
CA GLU A 151 4.43 -23.30 6.19
C GLU A 151 4.73 -23.42 7.68
N TYR A 152 3.76 -23.05 8.53
CA TYR A 152 3.93 -23.01 9.98
C TYR A 152 3.60 -24.37 10.59
N VAL A 153 4.63 -25.12 10.98
CA VAL A 153 4.50 -26.42 11.65
C VAL A 153 4.30 -26.23 13.16
N ILE A 154 3.30 -26.93 13.70
CA ILE A 154 3.04 -27.04 15.14
C ILE A 154 3.76 -28.29 15.65
N ASP A 155 4.97 -28.12 16.19
CA ASP A 155 5.86 -29.22 16.62
C ASP A 155 5.18 -30.27 17.53
N ALA A 156 4.26 -29.83 18.38
CA ALA A 156 3.59 -30.72 19.34
C ALA A 156 2.68 -31.78 18.69
N VAL A 157 2.24 -31.55 17.46
CA VAL A 157 1.31 -32.43 16.73
C VAL A 157 1.83 -32.81 15.34
N ASP A 158 3.03 -32.36 14.96
CA ASP A 158 3.67 -32.59 13.66
C ASP A 158 2.73 -32.33 12.47
N SER A 159 2.02 -31.19 12.52
CA SER A 159 1.06 -30.76 11.51
C SER A 159 1.14 -29.25 11.31
N THR A 160 0.77 -28.76 10.13
CA THR A 160 0.74 -27.32 9.85
C THR A 160 -0.47 -26.66 10.51
N VAL A 161 -0.46 -25.33 10.60
CA VAL A 161 -1.66 -24.60 11.03
C VAL A 161 -2.80 -24.82 10.03
N ALA A 162 -2.51 -24.84 8.73
CA ALA A 162 -3.50 -25.07 7.69
C ALA A 162 -4.15 -26.46 7.78
N ASP A 163 -3.35 -27.50 8.02
CA ASP A 163 -3.81 -28.90 8.04
C ASP A 163 -4.49 -29.30 9.36
N TYR A 164 -4.48 -28.41 10.37
CA TYR A 164 -5.13 -28.69 11.64
C TYR A 164 -6.66 -28.71 11.47
N GLU A 165 -7.33 -29.76 11.96
CA GLU A 165 -8.75 -30.05 11.68
C GLU A 165 -9.69 -28.86 11.93
N THR A 166 -9.49 -28.11 13.02
CA THR A 166 -10.33 -26.94 13.35
C THR A 166 -10.10 -25.73 12.45
N ASN A 167 -9.13 -25.78 11.56
CA ASN A 167 -8.82 -24.75 10.57
C ASN A 167 -9.27 -25.14 9.16
N ALA A 168 -9.96 -26.28 9.01
CA ALA A 168 -10.55 -26.67 7.74
C ALA A 168 -11.50 -25.58 7.24
N GLY A 169 -11.23 -25.05 6.03
CA GLY A 169 -12.04 -24.01 5.40
C GLY A 169 -11.46 -22.60 5.47
N TYR A 170 -10.37 -22.38 6.20
CA TYR A 170 -9.58 -21.14 6.12
C TYR A 170 -8.50 -21.25 5.03
N PRO A 171 -8.05 -20.13 4.42
CA PRO A 171 -7.01 -20.16 3.39
C PRO A 171 -5.68 -20.72 3.90
N GLU A 172 -5.02 -21.51 3.06
CA GLU A 172 -3.70 -22.12 3.35
C GLU A 172 -2.55 -21.10 3.25
N ASP A 173 -2.77 -20.00 2.54
CA ASP A 173 -1.82 -18.90 2.40
C ASP A 173 -2.03 -17.77 3.42
N ASP A 174 -2.94 -17.97 4.38
CA ASP A 174 -3.26 -17.02 5.42
C ASP A 174 -2.06 -16.80 6.35
N LEU A 175 -1.91 -15.59 6.88
CA LEU A 175 -0.85 -15.36 7.86
C LEU A 175 -1.17 -16.03 9.18
N VAL A 176 -0.15 -16.54 9.86
CA VAL A 176 -0.31 -17.07 11.22
C VAL A 176 -0.31 -15.93 12.23
N VAL A 177 -1.35 -15.91 13.07
CA VAL A 177 -1.45 -15.06 14.25
C VAL A 177 -1.25 -15.92 15.49
N GLU A 178 -0.26 -15.55 16.30
CA GLU A 178 -0.06 -16.12 17.61
C GLU A 178 -1.01 -15.47 18.60
N VAL A 179 -1.72 -16.29 19.37
CA VAL A 179 -2.77 -15.85 20.28
C VAL A 179 -2.75 -16.63 21.59
N ARG A 180 -3.39 -16.08 22.61
CA ARG A 180 -3.56 -16.69 23.93
C ARG A 180 -5.01 -16.54 24.36
N TYR A 181 -5.61 -17.54 24.98
CA TYR A 181 -6.97 -17.39 25.52
C TYR A 181 -7.00 -16.30 26.59
N LEU A 182 -7.94 -15.37 26.48
CA LEU A 182 -8.07 -14.24 27.41
C LEU A 182 -8.21 -14.73 28.86
N ALA A 183 -8.98 -15.79 29.07
CA ALA A 183 -9.16 -16.39 30.40
C ALA A 183 -7.85 -16.91 31.00
N ASP A 184 -6.94 -17.46 30.18
CA ASP A 184 -5.65 -17.97 30.64
C ASP A 184 -4.65 -16.86 30.91
N VAL A 185 -4.67 -15.78 30.11
CA VAL A 185 -3.82 -14.60 30.34
C VAL A 185 -4.09 -13.98 31.71
N VAL A 186 -5.35 -13.97 32.16
CA VAL A 186 -5.74 -13.44 33.47
C VAL A 186 -5.41 -14.41 34.63
N ARG A 187 -5.46 -15.73 34.38
CA ARG A 187 -5.41 -16.75 35.43
C ARG A 187 -4.05 -17.41 35.61
N ARG A 188 -3.15 -17.32 34.63
CA ARG A 188 -1.88 -18.05 34.61
C ARG A 188 -0.70 -17.11 34.44
N GLU A 189 0.38 -17.36 35.17
CA GLU A 189 1.64 -16.61 35.00
C GLU A 189 2.27 -16.82 33.62
N ARG A 190 2.06 -18.00 33.01
CA ARG A 190 2.57 -18.37 31.69
C ARG A 190 1.46 -18.99 30.85
N PRO A 191 0.59 -18.17 30.23
CA PRO A 191 -0.46 -18.66 29.34
C PRO A 191 0.16 -19.33 28.10
N ARG A 192 -0.48 -20.41 27.62
CA ARG A 192 -0.06 -21.12 26.40
C ARG A 192 -0.36 -20.26 25.17
N THR A 193 0.60 -20.20 24.25
CA THR A 193 0.41 -19.59 22.93
C THR A 193 -0.11 -20.63 21.93
N TYR A 194 -1.05 -20.21 21.11
CA TYR A 194 -1.65 -20.96 20.01
C TYR A 194 -1.42 -20.20 18.70
N ALA A 195 -1.45 -20.91 17.58
CA ALA A 195 -1.27 -20.35 16.25
C ALA A 195 -2.55 -20.57 15.44
N PHE A 196 -3.16 -19.51 14.94
CA PHE A 196 -4.39 -19.57 14.13
C PHE A 196 -4.25 -18.83 12.80
N PRO A 197 -5.03 -19.21 11.78
CA PRO A 197 -5.18 -18.41 10.56
C PRO A 197 -5.69 -17.01 10.89
N HIS A 198 -5.11 -15.98 10.29
CA HIS A 198 -5.53 -14.59 10.52
C HIS A 198 -7.01 -14.37 10.21
N SER A 199 -7.54 -14.96 9.15
CA SER A 199 -8.94 -14.85 8.72
C SER A 199 -9.93 -15.51 9.68
N ARG A 200 -9.47 -16.43 10.54
CA ARG A 200 -10.27 -17.01 11.64
C ARG A 200 -10.56 -16.00 12.74
N LEU A 201 -9.75 -14.95 12.84
CA LEU A 201 -9.85 -13.95 13.90
C LEU A 201 -10.63 -12.72 13.41
N ALA A 202 -11.58 -12.27 14.21
CA ALA A 202 -12.24 -10.98 14.01
C ALA A 202 -11.74 -9.97 15.04
N ALA A 203 -11.43 -8.75 14.61
CA ALA A 203 -11.31 -7.64 15.53
C ALA A 203 -12.60 -7.52 16.34
N THR A 204 -12.50 -7.35 17.65
CA THR A 204 -13.65 -6.91 18.43
C THR A 204 -13.72 -5.39 18.35
N ASP A 205 -14.92 -4.79 18.34
CA ASP A 205 -15.16 -3.33 18.23
C ASP A 205 -14.53 -2.49 19.36
N ASN A 206 -13.63 -3.06 20.16
CA ASN A 206 -12.90 -2.41 21.23
C ASN A 206 -11.81 -1.42 20.72
N GLN A 207 -11.59 -1.32 19.40
CA GLN A 207 -10.72 -0.29 18.79
C GLN A 207 -11.36 1.12 18.73
N LEU A 208 -12.58 1.32 19.25
CA LEU A 208 -13.26 2.63 19.25
C LEU A 208 -13.04 3.49 20.51
N LEU A 209 -12.21 3.07 21.48
CA LEU A 209 -12.05 3.81 22.74
C LEU A 209 -10.81 4.72 22.86
N ASP A 210 -9.94 4.79 21.86
CA ASP A 210 -8.75 5.66 21.88
C ASP A 210 -8.65 6.57 20.64
N ALA A 211 -9.69 7.37 20.37
CA ALA A 211 -9.67 8.46 19.38
C ALA A 211 -10.05 9.81 20.01
#